data_AF-A0A0F9KUD3-F1
#
_entry.id   AF-A0A0F9KUD3-F1
#
_cell.length_a   1.000
_cell.length_b   1.000
_cell.length_c   1.000
_cell.angle_alpha   90.00
_cell.angle_beta   90.00
_cell.angle_gamma   90.00
#
_symmetry.space_group_name_H-M   'P 1'
#
loop_
_entity.id
_entity.type
_entity.pdbx_description
1 polymer ?
#
loop_
_entity_poly.entity_id
_entity_poly.type
_entity_poly.pdbx_seq_one_letter_code
_entity_poly.pdbx_strand_id
1 'polypeptide(L)'
;MASDAMVAYDNFKGYMGDGTIDMDGDAFRSGLYLSASNAGTRGVGTGLLADLTSEHANANGYLTGGIAIVSPTYTEPVAGTWMFDFADFAPAWSASGGSIVARWGVYWDDTPTAPADPLIGFVLMDDTPADITVTTGNDLNWTLNASGVYRLSGAET
;
A
#
# COMPACT_ATOMS: atom_id res chain seq x y z
N MET A 1 -14.98 -2.57 -4.77
CA MET A 1 -14.41 -3.83 -4.26
C MET A 1 -13.68 -3.45 -2.99
N ALA A 2 -13.95 -4.11 -1.87
CA ALA A 2 -13.21 -3.86 -0.65
C ALA A 2 -11.91 -4.67 -0.77
N SER A 3 -10.75 -4.03 -0.62
CA SER A 3 -9.50 -4.76 -0.53
C SER A 3 -9.51 -5.63 0.73
N ASP A 4 -8.80 -6.75 0.67
CA ASP A 4 -8.58 -7.58 1.84
C ASP A 4 -7.79 -6.80 2.91
N ALA A 5 -7.76 -7.28 4.16
CA ALA A 5 -7.00 -6.61 5.21
C ALA A 5 -5.50 -6.52 4.83
N MET A 6 -4.87 -5.36 5.05
CA MET A 6 -3.45 -5.20 4.72
C MET A 6 -2.59 -6.17 5.53
N VAL A 7 -1.62 -6.76 4.85
CA VAL A 7 -0.58 -7.59 5.45
C VAL A 7 0.70 -6.76 5.53
N ALA A 8 1.22 -6.58 6.75
CA ALA A 8 2.48 -5.88 6.96
C ALA A 8 3.70 -6.73 6.56
N TYR A 9 4.70 -6.08 5.95
CA TYR A 9 6.01 -6.69 5.69
C TYR A 9 6.77 -6.92 7.00
N ASP A 10 7.71 -7.86 7.00
CA ASP A 10 8.38 -8.30 8.23
C ASP A 10 9.25 -7.21 8.86
N ASN A 11 9.90 -6.38 8.03
CA ASN A 11 10.78 -5.31 8.48
C ASN A 11 10.02 -4.08 9.02
N PHE A 12 8.73 -3.94 8.67
CA PHE A 12 7.92 -2.76 8.98
C PHE A 12 7.96 -2.37 10.46
N LYS A 13 7.75 -3.34 11.36
CA LYS A 13 7.76 -3.09 12.81
C LYS A 13 9.13 -2.69 13.34
N GLY A 14 10.20 -3.18 12.70
CA GLY A 14 11.56 -2.76 13.02
C GLY A 14 11.79 -1.30 12.65
N TYR A 15 11.39 -0.92 11.43
CA TYR A 15 11.51 0.46 10.94
C TYR A 15 10.63 1.47 11.69
N MET A 16 9.47 1.04 12.18
CA MET A 16 8.66 1.87 13.07
C MET A 16 9.34 2.03 14.45
N GLY A 17 10.03 1.00 14.94
CA GLY A 17 10.69 1.01 16.24
C GLY A 17 12.01 1.77 16.29
N ASP A 18 12.74 1.84 15.18
CA ASP A 18 13.99 2.60 15.06
C ASP A 18 13.80 4.04 14.56
N GLY A 19 12.57 4.41 14.20
CA GLY A 19 12.21 5.74 13.71
C GLY A 19 12.52 5.97 12.22
N THR A 20 12.86 4.92 11.48
CA THR A 20 13.00 4.99 10.02
C THR A 20 11.67 5.33 9.35
N ILE A 21 10.55 4.81 9.87
CA ILE A 21 9.21 5.18 9.38
C ILE A 21 8.46 5.90 10.50
N ASP A 22 8.02 7.13 10.23
CA ASP A 22 7.25 7.97 11.14
C ASP A 22 5.78 8.12 10.68
N MET A 23 4.88 7.42 11.36
CA MET A 23 3.45 7.32 10.99
C MET A 23 2.69 8.65 10.99
N ASP A 24 3.17 9.66 11.71
CA ASP A 24 2.50 10.98 11.80
C ASP A 24 3.35 12.15 11.27
N GLY A 25 4.58 11.88 10.83
CA GLY A 25 5.52 12.86 10.27
C GLY A 25 5.80 12.70 8.77
N ASP A 26 5.71 11.48 8.26
CA ASP A 26 6.22 11.14 6.94
C ASP A 26 5.16 11.18 5.82
N ALA A 27 5.66 11.29 4.58
CA ALA A 27 4.90 11.16 3.35
C ALA A 27 4.94 9.71 2.84
N PHE A 28 3.76 9.17 2.54
CA PHE A 28 3.61 7.79 2.10
C PHE A 28 3.16 7.71 0.64
N ARG A 29 3.37 6.55 0.01
CA ARG A 29 2.93 6.28 -1.37
C ARG A 29 2.29 4.92 -1.49
N SER A 30 1.53 4.77 -2.57
CA SER A 30 0.90 3.52 -2.95
C SER A 30 1.08 3.20 -4.43
N GLY A 31 1.25 1.92 -4.76
CA GLY A 31 1.55 1.45 -6.11
C GLY A 31 0.85 0.15 -6.47
N LEU A 32 0.72 -0.11 -7.76
CA LEU A 32 0.03 -1.28 -8.32
C LEU A 32 1.03 -2.31 -8.83
N TYR A 33 0.81 -3.56 -8.44
CA TYR A 33 1.69 -4.68 -8.78
C TYR A 33 0.91 -5.82 -9.43
N LEU A 34 1.54 -6.43 -10.43
CA LEU A 34 0.97 -7.52 -11.21
C LEU A 34 0.99 -8.85 -10.43
N SER A 35 0.25 -9.84 -10.91
CA SER A 35 0.21 -11.19 -10.33
C SER A 35 1.58 -11.89 -10.28
N ALA A 36 2.50 -11.54 -11.17
CA ALA A 36 3.87 -12.06 -11.21
C ALA A 36 4.80 -11.42 -10.17
N SER A 37 4.33 -10.40 -9.43
CA SER A 37 5.11 -9.71 -8.40
C SER A 37 5.37 -10.59 -7.19
N ASN A 38 6.52 -10.37 -6.54
CA ASN A 38 6.83 -10.90 -5.21
C ASN A 38 6.14 -10.13 -4.07
N ALA A 39 5.36 -9.07 -4.34
CA ALA A 39 4.69 -8.23 -3.33
C ALA A 39 3.83 -9.00 -2.32
N GLY A 40 3.26 -10.14 -2.70
CA GLY A 40 2.52 -11.02 -1.78
C GLY A 40 3.37 -11.75 -0.73
N THR A 41 4.69 -11.52 -0.69
CA THR A 41 5.63 -12.18 0.23
C THR A 41 6.07 -11.21 1.33
N ARG A 42 5.84 -11.55 2.60
CA ARG A 42 6.14 -10.66 3.74
C ARG A 42 7.64 -10.38 3.96
N GLY A 43 8.51 -11.32 3.60
CA GLY A 43 9.97 -11.21 3.70
C GLY A 43 10.62 -10.98 2.34
N VAL A 44 10.43 -9.78 1.76
CA VAL A 44 11.04 -9.40 0.48
C VAL A 44 12.39 -8.72 0.70
N GLY A 45 13.47 -9.48 0.46
CA GLY A 45 14.83 -8.94 0.43
C GLY A 45 15.21 -8.17 1.69
N THR A 46 15.53 -6.89 1.51
CA THR A 46 15.87 -5.93 2.58
C THR A 46 14.66 -5.16 3.13
N GLY A 47 13.46 -5.38 2.60
CA GLY A 47 12.24 -4.69 3.01
C GLY A 47 12.09 -3.31 2.37
N LEU A 48 12.69 -3.09 1.20
CA LEU A 48 12.66 -1.82 0.47
C LEU A 48 11.90 -1.96 -0.84
N LEU A 49 11.36 -0.84 -1.37
CA LEU A 49 10.64 -0.83 -2.64
C LEU A 49 11.45 -1.45 -3.79
N ALA A 50 12.77 -1.25 -3.79
CA ALA A 50 13.70 -1.80 -4.78
C ALA A 50 13.78 -3.34 -4.77
N ASP A 51 13.33 -4.00 -3.70
CA ASP A 51 13.25 -5.47 -3.63
C ASP A 51 12.01 -6.02 -4.37
N LEU A 52 11.04 -5.16 -4.69
CA LEU A 52 9.80 -5.57 -5.34
C LEU A 52 9.94 -5.71 -6.85
N THR A 53 9.24 -6.70 -7.39
CA THR A 53 9.23 -7.00 -8.83
C THR A 53 7.86 -6.72 -9.44
N SER A 54 7.83 -6.49 -10.75
CA SER A 54 6.58 -6.44 -11.52
C SER A 54 5.56 -5.39 -11.05
N GLU A 55 6.05 -4.19 -10.73
CA GLU A 55 5.19 -3.00 -10.69
C GLU A 55 4.55 -2.80 -12.07
N HIS A 56 3.32 -2.28 -12.09
CA HIS A 56 2.66 -1.92 -13.33
C HIS A 56 3.52 -0.90 -14.11
N ALA A 57 3.71 -1.16 -15.40
CA ALA A 57 4.52 -0.27 -16.25
C ALA A 57 3.79 1.06 -16.49
N ASN A 58 4.56 2.10 -16.83
CA ASN A 58 4.02 3.39 -17.25
C ASN A 58 3.24 3.24 -18.57
N ALA A 59 1.92 3.05 -18.44
CA ALA A 59 0.99 2.78 -19.53
C ALA A 59 -0.44 2.88 -19.01
N ASN A 60 -1.38 3.02 -19.94
CA ASN A 60 -2.81 2.85 -19.68
C ASN A 60 -3.40 3.77 -18.58
N GLY A 61 -2.75 4.91 -18.28
CA GLY A 61 -3.15 5.83 -17.21
C GLY A 61 -2.45 5.61 -15.86
N TYR A 62 -1.53 4.64 -15.78
CA TYR A 62 -0.67 4.43 -14.61
C TYR A 62 0.73 5.03 -14.80
N LEU A 63 1.27 5.67 -13.75
CA LEU A 63 2.65 6.14 -13.67
C LEU A 63 3.42 5.27 -12.69
N THR A 64 4.51 4.66 -13.14
CA THR A 64 5.45 3.90 -12.30
C THR A 64 6.01 4.77 -11.17
N GLY A 65 6.16 4.20 -9.98
CA GLY A 65 6.40 4.92 -8.73
C GLY A 65 5.12 5.31 -7.98
N GLY A 66 3.96 4.85 -8.45
CA GLY A 66 2.69 5.01 -7.74
C GLY A 66 2.24 6.45 -7.51
N ILE A 67 1.31 6.61 -6.57
CA ILE A 67 0.71 7.90 -6.18
C ILE A 67 1.01 8.21 -4.71
N ALA A 68 1.13 9.49 -4.39
CA ALA A 68 1.28 9.97 -3.02
C ALA A 68 -0.03 9.78 -2.23
N ILE A 69 0.08 9.22 -1.03
CA ILE A 69 -1.00 9.13 -0.05
C ILE A 69 -1.30 10.53 0.47
N VAL A 70 -2.58 10.88 0.51
CA VAL A 70 -3.06 12.17 0.99
C VAL A 70 -3.73 12.03 2.35
N SER A 71 -3.45 12.99 3.23
CA SER A 71 -4.01 13.03 4.60
C SER A 71 -3.81 11.72 5.38
N PRO A 72 -2.56 11.23 5.55
CA PRO A 72 -2.30 10.16 6.49
C PRO A 72 -2.69 10.59 7.90
N THR A 73 -3.31 9.66 8.62
CA THR A 73 -3.77 9.84 9.98
C THR A 73 -3.31 8.65 10.82
N TYR A 74 -2.63 8.95 11.91
CA TYR A 74 -2.27 7.96 12.91
C TYR A 74 -3.00 8.31 14.20
N THR A 75 -4.02 7.52 14.54
CA THR A 75 -4.95 7.84 15.62
C THR A 75 -5.24 6.62 16.48
N GLU A 76 -5.74 6.85 17.69
CA GLU A 76 -6.24 5.81 18.57
C GLU A 76 -7.79 5.87 18.59
N PRO A 77 -8.48 5.28 17.60
CA PRO A 77 -9.95 5.36 17.52
C PRO A 77 -10.64 4.65 18.69
N VAL A 78 -9.96 3.66 19.29
CA VAL A 78 -10.39 2.94 20.50
C VAL A 78 -9.17 2.82 21.41
N ALA A 79 -9.35 3.08 22.71
CA ALA A 79 -8.28 2.99 23.69
C ALA A 79 -7.52 1.65 23.60
N GLY A 80 -6.20 1.72 23.53
CA GLY A 80 -5.29 0.59 23.34
C GLY A 80 -5.19 0.08 21.91
N THR A 81 -5.82 0.73 20.93
CA THR A 81 -5.78 0.36 19.52
C THR A 81 -5.39 1.55 18.66
N TRP A 82 -4.12 1.59 18.25
CA TRP A 82 -3.64 2.57 17.28
C TRP A 82 -3.94 2.11 15.86
N MET A 83 -4.29 3.06 15.00
CA MET A 83 -4.69 2.85 13.63
C MET A 83 -3.98 3.88 12.74
N PHE A 84 -3.29 3.37 11.72
CA PHE A 84 -2.88 4.17 10.59
C PHE A 84 -3.95 4.08 9.50
N ASP A 85 -4.42 5.23 9.03
CA ASP A 85 -5.48 5.35 8.01
C ASP A 85 -5.21 6.57 7.13
N PHE A 86 -5.78 6.62 5.95
CA PHE A 86 -5.68 7.79 5.08
C PHE A 86 -6.90 7.92 4.19
N ALA A 87 -7.07 9.09 3.57
CA ALA A 87 -8.23 9.34 2.74
C ALA A 87 -8.29 8.37 1.55
N ASP A 88 -9.49 7.88 1.24
CA ASP A 88 -9.74 7.04 0.07
C ASP A 88 -9.21 7.69 -1.21
N PHE A 89 -8.56 6.90 -2.05
CA PHE A 89 -8.08 7.37 -3.34
C PHE A 89 -9.23 7.35 -4.36
N ALA A 90 -9.76 8.54 -4.68
CA ALA A 90 -10.82 8.70 -5.67
C ALA A 90 -10.61 9.93 -6.58
N PRO A 91 -10.34 9.73 -7.90
CA PRO A 91 -9.89 8.47 -8.51
C PRO A 91 -8.42 8.21 -8.16
N ALA A 92 -8.06 6.96 -7.84
CA ALA A 92 -6.67 6.58 -7.63
C ALA A 92 -5.90 6.53 -8.95
N TRP A 93 -6.49 5.89 -9.96
CA TRP A 93 -5.99 5.85 -11.34
C TRP A 93 -7.14 5.78 -12.34
N SER A 94 -7.07 6.58 -13.41
CA SER A 94 -8.04 6.54 -14.51
C SER A 94 -7.46 5.75 -15.68
N ALA A 95 -8.10 4.63 -16.04
CA ALA A 95 -7.62 3.80 -17.15
C ALA A 95 -7.80 4.52 -18.49
N SER A 96 -6.70 4.76 -19.21
CA SER A 96 -6.70 5.54 -20.47
C SER A 96 -5.71 4.97 -21.48
N GLY A 97 -6.15 4.69 -22.71
CA GLY A 97 -5.32 4.07 -23.74
C GLY A 97 -5.17 2.55 -23.65
N GLY A 98 -5.73 1.94 -22.60
CA GLY A 98 -5.79 0.50 -22.39
C GLY A 98 -6.38 0.17 -21.01
N SER A 99 -6.47 -1.11 -20.68
CA SER A 99 -6.90 -1.55 -19.34
C SER A 99 -5.73 -1.53 -18.35
N ILE A 100 -6.01 -1.19 -17.11
CA ILE A 100 -5.09 -1.38 -15.97
C ILE A 100 -5.44 -2.73 -15.34
N VAL A 101 -4.43 -3.59 -15.14
CA VAL A 101 -4.59 -4.88 -14.46
C VAL A 101 -3.64 -4.92 -13.28
N ALA A 102 -4.14 -5.22 -12.09
CA ALA A 102 -3.32 -5.34 -10.89
C ALA A 102 -3.81 -6.48 -10.00
N ARG A 103 -2.94 -7.01 -9.15
CA ARG A 103 -3.29 -7.96 -8.09
C ARG A 103 -3.08 -7.36 -6.72
N TRP A 104 -1.95 -6.67 -6.56
CA TRP A 104 -1.52 -6.17 -5.27
C TRP A 104 -1.49 -4.65 -5.28
N GLY A 105 -1.92 -4.10 -4.16
CA GLY A 105 -1.62 -2.73 -3.78
C GLY A 105 -0.53 -2.74 -2.73
N VAL A 106 0.53 -1.95 -2.93
CA VAL A 106 1.66 -1.89 -2.00
C VAL A 106 1.79 -0.48 -1.43
N TYR A 107 2.16 -0.38 -0.16
CA TYR A 107 2.40 0.88 0.54
C TYR A 107 3.84 0.96 1.07
N TRP A 108 4.44 2.14 0.96
CA TRP A 108 5.77 2.44 1.46
C TRP A 108 5.85 3.89 1.93
N ASP A 109 6.91 4.20 2.66
CA ASP A 109 7.25 5.54 3.08
C ASP A 109 8.26 6.16 2.11
N ASP A 110 7.95 7.33 1.57
CA ASP A 110 8.75 8.04 0.55
C ASP A 110 9.70 9.08 1.17
N THR A 111 9.64 9.27 2.49
CA THR A 111 10.42 10.30 3.20
C THR A 111 11.85 9.86 3.51
N PRO A 112 12.09 8.62 3.98
CA PRO A 112 13.43 8.15 4.31
C PRO A 112 14.32 8.14 3.08
N THR A 113 15.53 8.69 3.21
CA THR A 113 16.54 8.67 2.15
C THR A 113 17.55 7.53 2.34
N ALA A 114 17.62 6.94 3.54
CA ALA A 114 18.47 5.81 3.87
C ALA A 114 17.96 5.07 5.13
N PRO A 115 17.48 3.82 5.00
CA PRO A 115 17.17 3.16 3.73
C PRO A 115 16.05 3.89 2.98
N ALA A 116 16.14 3.97 1.65
CA ALA A 116 15.12 4.62 0.84
C ALA A 116 13.92 3.71 0.61
N ASP A 117 12.73 4.31 0.61
CA ASP A 117 11.46 3.65 0.30
C ASP A 117 11.18 2.37 1.13
N PRO A 118 11.27 2.41 2.48
CA PRO A 118 11.01 1.24 3.30
C PRO A 118 9.53 0.82 3.21
N LEU A 119 9.31 -0.49 3.07
CA LEU A 119 7.99 -1.06 2.83
C LEU A 119 7.16 -1.15 4.11
N ILE A 120 5.86 -0.84 3.98
CA ILE A 120 4.88 -0.92 5.09
C ILE A 120 4.08 -2.21 4.99
N GLY A 121 3.38 -2.40 3.88
CA GLY A 121 2.54 -3.57 3.68
C GLY A 121 1.95 -3.66 2.29
N PHE A 122 1.16 -4.70 2.08
CA PHE A 122 0.45 -4.95 0.84
C PHE A 122 -0.98 -5.42 1.11
N VAL A 123 -1.86 -5.20 0.13
CA VAL A 123 -3.22 -5.73 0.10
C VAL A 123 -3.40 -6.56 -1.17
N LEU A 124 -4.21 -7.60 -1.06
CA LEU A 124 -4.82 -8.23 -2.23
C LEU A 124 -6.03 -7.38 -2.65
N MET A 125 -6.07 -6.95 -3.91
CA MET A 125 -7.09 -5.98 -4.37
C MET A 125 -8.47 -6.60 -4.60
N ASP A 126 -8.51 -7.90 -4.87
CA ASP A 126 -9.73 -8.69 -5.04
C ASP A 126 -9.43 -10.13 -4.65
N ASP A 127 -10.36 -10.84 -4.02
CA ASP A 127 -10.20 -12.26 -3.67
C ASP A 127 -10.69 -13.18 -4.80
N THR A 128 -11.53 -12.70 -5.71
CA THR A 128 -12.08 -13.50 -6.82
C THR A 128 -12.46 -12.59 -7.99
N PRO A 129 -11.63 -12.47 -9.05
CA PRO A 129 -10.66 -13.44 -9.56
C PRO A 129 -9.18 -13.20 -9.19
N ALA A 130 -8.88 -12.57 -8.05
CA ALA A 130 -7.54 -12.13 -7.62
C ALA A 130 -6.96 -10.93 -8.39
N ASP A 131 -7.21 -10.84 -9.69
CA ASP A 131 -6.77 -9.71 -10.52
C ASP A 131 -7.92 -8.73 -10.74
N ILE A 132 -7.70 -7.46 -10.38
CA ILE A 132 -8.57 -6.37 -10.77
C ILE A 132 -8.24 -5.95 -12.21
N THR A 133 -9.27 -5.75 -13.02
CA THR A 133 -9.14 -5.16 -14.36
C THR A 133 -10.02 -3.94 -14.47
N VAL A 134 -9.40 -2.77 -14.66
CA VAL A 134 -10.11 -1.52 -14.94
C VAL A 134 -9.99 -1.22 -16.42
N THR A 135 -11.13 -1.27 -17.11
CA THR A 135 -11.19 -1.03 -18.55
C THR A 135 -11.15 0.46 -18.86
N THR A 136 -10.65 0.79 -20.06
CA THR A 136 -10.50 2.18 -20.53
C THR A 136 -11.75 3.02 -20.31
N GLY A 137 -11.57 4.23 -19.77
CA GLY A 137 -12.65 5.16 -19.48
C GLY A 137 -13.31 4.96 -18.11
N ASN A 138 -12.83 4.01 -17.32
CA ASN A 138 -13.25 3.81 -15.93
C ASN A 138 -12.12 4.18 -14.96
N ASP A 139 -12.54 4.52 -13.74
CA ASP A 139 -11.63 4.83 -12.64
C ASP A 139 -11.45 3.63 -11.73
N LEU A 140 -10.19 3.38 -11.37
CA LEU A 140 -9.83 2.56 -10.23
C LEU A 140 -9.99 3.41 -8.97
N ASN A 141 -11.07 3.16 -8.23
CA ASN A 141 -11.25 3.70 -6.89
C ASN A 141 -10.68 2.69 -5.90
N TRP A 142 -9.68 3.14 -5.12
CA TRP A 142 -9.07 2.33 -4.10
C TRP A 142 -9.53 2.84 -2.74
N THR A 143 -10.51 2.13 -2.18
CA THR A 143 -11.04 2.37 -0.85
C THR A 143 -10.34 1.41 0.11
N LEU A 144 -9.71 1.94 1.16
CA LEU A 144 -9.16 1.07 2.21
C LEU A 144 -10.26 0.52 3.10
N ASN A 145 -9.97 -0.61 3.73
CA ASN A 145 -10.87 -1.15 4.74
C ASN A 145 -11.07 -0.11 5.85
N ALA A 146 -12.31 0.08 6.31
CA ALA A 146 -12.64 1.00 7.41
C ALA A 146 -11.93 0.69 8.75
N SER A 147 -11.23 -0.44 8.83
CA SER A 147 -10.35 -0.82 9.96
C SER A 147 -8.93 -0.23 9.84
N GLY A 148 -8.69 0.62 8.85
CA GLY A 148 -7.40 1.24 8.56
C GLY A 148 -6.42 0.29 7.85
N VAL A 149 -5.23 0.82 7.62
CA VAL A 149 -4.08 0.18 6.99
C VAL A 149 -3.49 -0.87 7.94
N TYR A 150 -3.38 -0.59 9.24
CA TYR A 150 -3.07 -1.62 10.24
C TYR A 150 -3.51 -1.19 11.64
N ARG A 151 -3.61 -2.17 12.55
CA ARG A 151 -3.95 -1.95 13.98
C ARG A 151 -2.84 -2.47 14.88
N LEU A 152 -2.41 -1.64 15.82
CA LEU A 152 -1.54 -2.07 16.92
C LEU A 152 -2.40 -2.19 18.19
N SER A 153 -2.69 -3.42 18.62
CA SER A 153 -3.31 -3.67 19.91
C SER A 153 -2.22 -3.99 20.95
N GLY A 154 -2.40 -3.49 22.17
CA GLY A 154 -1.50 -3.83 23.28
C GLY A 154 -1.35 -5.35 23.44
N ALA A 155 -0.13 -5.80 23.73
CA ALA A 155 0.17 -7.21 23.98
C ALA A 155 -0.74 -7.78 25.09
N GLU A 156 -1.45 -8.87 24.81
CA GLU A 156 -2.01 -9.69 25.88
C GLU A 156 -0.87 -10.37 26.64
N THR A 157 -1.01 -10.41 27.98
CA THR A 157 -0.08 -11.04 28.94
C THR A 157 0.23 -12.49 28.63
#